data_AF-A0A068WXX9-F1
#
_entry.id   AF-A0A068WXX9-F1
#
_cell.length_a   1.000
_cell.length_b   1.000
_cell.length_c   1.000
_cell.angle_alpha   90.00
_cell.angle_beta   90.00
_cell.angle_gamma   90.00
#
_symmetry.space_group_name_H-M   'P 1'
#
loop_
_entity.id
_entity.type
_entity.pdbx_description
1 polymer ?
#
loop_
_entity_poly.entity_id
_entity_poly.type
_entity_poly.pdbx_seq_one_letter_code
_entity_poly.pdbx_strand_id
1 'polypeptide(L)'
;MAILMSSVCFASLSSYAYGPPEYKEGILLSDDEDNLQQPNIAVAVPCVLTTKKKILFPSPKTIGVFRCVSKRSHPSLSINDYMRFPPISRFFFCLVEFTSTDVSIRVFRVNYKSYIYSLEPIEFDLFPKSPNSEENLNKDGLVKSFSNQSHKSLLEEIKACNAQLFCQMEKVYAAARDPH
;
A
#
# COMPACT_ATOMS: atom_id res chain seq x y z
N MET A 1 -12.26 10.22 -9.23
CA MET A 1 -11.73 10.95 -8.05
C MET A 1 -10.58 10.12 -7.51
N ALA A 2 -9.37 10.67 -7.46
CA ALA A 2 -8.18 9.96 -6.99
C ALA A 2 -8.11 9.98 -5.45
N ILE A 3 -7.55 8.92 -4.86
CA ILE A 3 -7.21 8.86 -3.43
C ILE A 3 -5.75 9.27 -3.21
N LEU A 4 -5.43 9.88 -2.07
CA LEU A 4 -4.03 10.13 -1.73
C LEU A 4 -3.43 8.87 -1.07
N MET A 5 -2.24 8.44 -1.46
CA MET A 5 -1.50 7.36 -0.78
C MET A 5 -0.15 7.89 -0.33
N SER A 6 0.21 7.70 0.94
CA SER A 6 1.49 8.22 1.41
C SER A 6 2.63 7.45 0.73
N SER A 7 3.73 8.14 0.43
CA SER A 7 4.94 7.52 -0.13
C SER A 7 5.47 6.42 0.79
N VAL A 8 5.30 6.58 2.10
CA VAL A 8 5.62 5.56 3.10
C VAL A 8 4.74 4.33 2.93
N CYS A 9 3.42 4.50 2.81
CA CYS A 9 2.48 3.41 2.59
C CYS A 9 2.81 2.65 1.29
N PHE A 10 3.04 3.38 0.19
CA PHE A 10 3.42 2.79 -1.09
C PHE A 10 4.71 1.96 -0.99
N ALA A 11 5.73 2.49 -0.33
CA ALA A 11 6.99 1.78 -0.09
C ALA A 11 6.79 0.54 0.79
N SER A 12 6.03 0.65 1.88
CA SER A 12 5.71 -0.48 2.76
C SER A 12 4.97 -1.59 2.02
N LEU A 13 3.93 -1.26 1.24
CA LEU A 13 3.19 -2.23 0.43
C LEU A 13 4.10 -2.95 -0.57
N SER A 14 5.02 -2.21 -1.20
CA SER A 14 6.01 -2.77 -2.11
C SER A 14 6.95 -3.75 -1.40
N SER A 15 7.41 -3.41 -0.20
CA SER A 15 8.26 -4.28 0.62
C SER A 15 7.51 -5.52 1.12
N TYR A 16 6.25 -5.40 1.53
CA TYR A 16 5.42 -6.53 1.97
C TYR A 16 5.17 -7.55 0.87
N ALA A 17 5.13 -7.10 -0.40
CA ALA A 17 5.05 -7.96 -1.56
C ALA A 17 6.18 -9.00 -1.61
N TYR A 18 7.34 -8.68 -1.03
CA TYR A 18 8.50 -9.55 -0.96
C TYR A 18 8.79 -10.12 0.44
N GLY A 19 8.13 -9.60 1.48
CA GLY A 19 8.27 -10.09 2.85
C GLY A 19 7.71 -11.51 3.09
N PRO A 20 7.86 -12.04 4.31
CA PRO A 20 7.28 -13.33 4.71
C PRO A 20 5.74 -13.40 4.59
N PRO A 21 5.15 -14.61 4.63
CA PRO A 21 3.72 -14.84 4.43
C PRO A 21 2.80 -14.02 5.36
N GLU A 22 3.20 -13.77 6.61
CA GLU A 22 2.42 -12.96 7.56
C GLU A 22 2.25 -11.49 7.13
N TYR A 23 3.05 -11.00 6.18
CA TYR A 23 2.94 -9.64 5.66
C TYR A 23 2.10 -9.53 4.38
N LYS A 24 1.56 -10.64 3.87
CA LYS A 24 0.83 -10.64 2.60
C LYS A 24 -0.59 -10.09 2.70
N GLU A 25 -1.07 -9.75 3.88
CA GLU A 25 -2.33 -9.05 4.07
C GLU A 25 -2.31 -8.17 5.31
N GLY A 26 -3.25 -7.23 5.37
CA GLY A 26 -3.41 -6.34 6.51
C GLY A 26 -4.39 -5.22 6.24
N ILE A 27 -4.33 -4.19 7.09
CA ILE A 27 -5.25 -3.05 7.05
C ILE A 27 -4.59 -1.80 6.49
N LEU A 28 -5.43 -0.90 6.00
CA LEU A 28 -5.06 0.44 5.57
C LEU A 28 -5.65 1.45 6.56
N LEU A 29 -4.79 2.35 7.04
CA LEU A 29 -5.15 3.38 7.99
C LEU A 29 -5.07 4.76 7.33
N SER A 30 -6.04 5.62 7.64
CA SER A 30 -5.96 7.05 7.37
C SER A 30 -5.34 7.77 8.57
N ASP A 31 -4.64 8.88 8.32
CA ASP A 31 -4.20 9.80 9.38
C ASP A 31 -5.23 10.92 9.63
N ASP A 32 -6.26 11.05 8.78
CA ASP A 32 -7.24 12.12 8.83
C ASP A 32 -8.16 12.01 10.05
N GLU A 33 -8.46 13.16 10.65
CA GLU A 33 -9.55 13.37 11.60
C GLU A 33 -10.81 13.77 10.80
N ASP A 34 -11.62 12.79 10.37
CA ASP A 34 -13.02 12.85 9.86
C ASP A 34 -13.49 13.96 8.88
N ASN A 35 -12.68 14.98 8.53
CA ASN A 35 -13.14 16.26 7.97
C ASN A 35 -12.42 16.73 6.68
N LEU A 36 -11.65 15.88 5.99
CA LEU A 36 -11.01 16.25 4.73
C LEU A 36 -11.85 15.88 3.49
N GLN A 37 -11.78 16.77 2.47
CA GLN A 37 -12.49 16.66 1.20
C GLN A 37 -12.00 15.51 0.31
N GLN A 38 -10.76 15.03 0.51
CA GLN A 38 -10.16 13.94 -0.26
C GLN A 38 -9.68 12.84 0.67
N PRO A 39 -10.12 11.58 0.49
CA PRO A 39 -9.66 10.47 1.32
C PRO A 39 -8.16 10.23 1.10
N ASN A 40 -7.48 9.73 2.14
CA ASN A 40 -6.07 9.37 2.07
C ASN A 40 -5.76 8.02 2.73
N ILE A 41 -4.71 7.35 2.27
CA ILE A 41 -4.12 6.15 2.84
C ILE A 41 -2.76 6.53 3.41
N ALA A 42 -2.69 6.68 4.72
CA ALA A 42 -1.48 7.11 5.40
C ALA A 42 -0.52 5.95 5.67
N VAL A 43 -1.04 4.80 6.11
CA VAL A 43 -0.19 3.66 6.55
C VAL A 43 -0.83 2.32 6.17
N ALA A 44 0.01 1.35 5.80
CA ALA A 44 -0.36 -0.06 5.69
C ALA A 44 0.21 -0.84 6.88
N VAL A 45 -0.64 -1.59 7.59
CA VAL A 45 -0.22 -2.38 8.75
C VAL A 45 -0.52 -3.85 8.49
N PRO A 46 0.51 -4.70 8.36
CA PRO A 46 0.32 -6.13 8.20
C PRO A 46 -0.40 -6.74 9.40
N CYS A 47 -1.40 -7.56 9.13
CA CYS A 47 -2.07 -8.37 10.13
C CYS A 47 -2.86 -9.49 9.47
N VAL A 48 -2.96 -10.63 10.15
CA VAL A 48 -3.70 -11.79 9.65
C VAL A 48 -5.20 -11.48 9.67
N LEU A 49 -5.79 -11.32 8.49
CA LEU A 49 -7.23 -11.13 8.29
C LEU A 49 -7.95 -12.49 8.25
N THR A 50 -7.23 -13.57 7.93
CA THR A 50 -7.71 -14.96 7.95
C THR A 50 -7.77 -15.55 9.35
N THR A 51 -8.63 -15.02 10.22
CA THR A 51 -9.19 -15.85 11.30
C THR A 51 -10.64 -16.19 10.94
N LYS A 52 -11.10 -17.39 11.33
CA LYS A 52 -12.48 -17.88 11.13
C LYS A 52 -13.53 -17.06 11.90
N LYS A 53 -13.11 -16.01 12.60
CA LYS A 53 -13.94 -15.07 13.35
C LYS A 53 -13.78 -13.71 12.65
N LYS A 54 -14.87 -12.93 12.61
CA LYS A 54 -14.96 -11.60 12.00
C LYS A 54 -13.64 -10.82 12.06
N ILE A 55 -13.25 -10.15 10.97
CA ILE A 55 -12.11 -9.22 11.00
C ILE A 55 -12.39 -8.20 12.10
N LEU A 56 -11.63 -8.26 13.19
CA LEU A 56 -11.57 -7.17 14.15
C LEU A 56 -10.65 -6.14 13.52
N PHE A 57 -11.22 -5.03 13.05
CA PHE A 57 -10.43 -3.88 12.65
C PHE A 57 -9.83 -3.29 13.93
N PRO A 58 -8.50 -3.30 14.09
CA PRO A 58 -7.86 -2.91 15.34
C PRO A 58 -7.85 -1.39 15.56
N SER A 59 -8.34 -0.62 14.58
CA SER A 59 -8.35 0.85 14.64
C SER A 59 -9.65 1.42 14.05
N PRO A 60 -10.26 2.42 14.70
CA PRO A 60 -11.37 3.17 14.10
C PRO A 60 -10.94 3.96 12.86
N LYS A 61 -9.63 4.20 12.67
CA LYS A 61 -9.06 4.85 11.47
C LYS A 61 -8.87 3.88 10.30
N THR A 62 -9.42 2.67 10.39
CA THR A 62 -9.31 1.69 9.29
C THR A 62 -10.22 2.09 8.15
N ILE A 63 -9.61 2.35 7.00
CA ILE A 63 -10.30 2.76 5.77
C ILE A 63 -10.23 1.69 4.68
N GLY A 64 -9.53 0.57 4.92
CA GLY A 64 -9.39 -0.46 3.91
C GLY A 64 -8.53 -1.65 4.34
N VAL A 65 -8.29 -2.54 3.40
CA VAL A 65 -7.34 -3.65 3.53
C VAL A 65 -6.43 -3.73 2.32
N PHE A 66 -5.28 -4.38 2.49
CA PHE A 66 -4.41 -4.74 1.38
C PHE A 66 -4.15 -6.24 1.32
N ARG A 67 -3.84 -6.73 0.12
CA ARG A 67 -3.37 -8.11 -0.08
C ARG A 67 -2.29 -8.17 -1.16
N CYS A 68 -1.24 -8.91 -0.88
CA CYS A 68 -0.17 -9.23 -1.79
C CYS A 68 -0.43 -10.58 -2.45
N VAL A 69 -0.45 -10.61 -3.79
CA VAL A 69 -0.62 -11.82 -4.59
C VAL A 69 0.48 -11.92 -5.64
N SER A 70 0.96 -13.13 -5.91
CA SER A 70 1.89 -13.34 -7.01
C SER A 70 1.12 -13.24 -8.34
N LYS A 71 1.64 -12.55 -9.37
CA LYS A 71 0.96 -12.45 -10.70
C LYS A 71 0.65 -13.81 -11.34
N ARG A 72 1.32 -14.90 -10.92
CA ARG A 72 1.02 -16.27 -11.37
C ARG A 72 -0.23 -16.87 -10.69
N SER A 73 -0.66 -16.32 -9.57
CA SER A 73 -1.91 -16.69 -8.90
C SER A 73 -3.06 -15.90 -9.53
N HIS A 74 -4.14 -16.59 -9.90
CA HIS A 74 -5.37 -15.89 -10.25
C HIS A 74 -5.79 -15.09 -9.01
N PRO A 75 -6.06 -13.77 -9.12
CA PRO A 75 -6.56 -13.00 -8.00
C PRO A 75 -8.01 -13.43 -7.74
N SER A 76 -8.22 -14.54 -7.04
CA SER A 76 -9.52 -14.87 -6.50
C SER A 76 -9.67 -14.11 -5.18
N LEU A 77 -10.02 -12.83 -5.29
CA LEU A 77 -10.77 -12.18 -4.21
C LEU A 77 -12.00 -13.05 -3.96
N SER A 78 -12.01 -13.79 -2.86
CA SER A 78 -13.11 -14.69 -2.57
C SER A 78 -14.31 -13.87 -2.09
N ILE A 79 -15.53 -14.30 -2.40
CA ILE A 79 -16.79 -13.69 -1.89
C ILE A 79 -16.74 -13.51 -0.35
N ASN A 80 -16.02 -14.39 0.34
CA ASN A 80 -15.82 -14.35 1.80
C ASN A 80 -14.89 -13.21 2.27
N ASP A 81 -14.04 -12.66 1.40
CA ASP A 81 -13.26 -11.46 1.69
C ASP A 81 -14.18 -10.22 1.68
N TYR A 82 -15.16 -10.18 0.76
CA TYR A 82 -16.11 -9.08 0.62
C TYR A 82 -17.09 -8.97 1.81
N MET A 83 -17.60 -10.11 2.30
CA MET A 83 -18.58 -10.17 3.39
C MET A 83 -18.04 -9.78 4.77
N ARG A 84 -16.74 -9.50 4.90
CA ARG A 84 -16.10 -9.10 6.16
C ARG A 84 -15.86 -7.60 6.24
N PHE A 85 -16.14 -6.85 5.17
CA PHE A 85 -15.98 -5.42 5.17
C PHE A 85 -17.15 -4.76 5.89
N PRO A 86 -16.88 -3.82 6.80
CA PRO A 86 -17.94 -3.11 7.50
C PRO A 86 -18.69 -2.27 6.44
N PRO A 87 -20.02 -2.12 6.54
CA PRO A 87 -20.82 -1.36 5.58
C PRO A 87 -20.62 0.15 5.77
N ILE A 88 -19.36 0.59 5.67
CA ILE A 88 -18.92 1.98 5.82
C ILE A 88 -18.82 2.58 4.43
N SER A 89 -19.21 3.84 4.30
CA SER A 89 -19.37 4.57 3.02
C SER A 89 -18.06 4.83 2.26
N ARG A 90 -16.90 4.44 2.82
CA ARG A 90 -15.55 4.74 2.30
C ARG A 90 -14.55 3.64 2.67
N PHE A 91 -14.71 2.46 2.06
CA PHE A 91 -13.78 1.34 2.27
C PHE A 91 -12.96 1.07 1.01
N PHE A 92 -11.66 0.83 1.15
CA PHE A 92 -10.73 0.63 0.05
C PHE A 92 -10.10 -0.77 0.10
N PHE A 93 -9.82 -1.32 -1.08
CA PHE A 93 -9.07 -2.54 -1.25
C PHE A 93 -7.82 -2.26 -2.08
N CYS A 94 -6.65 -2.57 -1.54
CA CYS A 94 -5.38 -2.42 -2.23
C CYS A 94 -4.82 -3.79 -2.63
N LEU A 95 -4.77 -4.05 -3.93
CA LEU A 95 -4.18 -5.25 -4.49
C LEU A 95 -2.72 -4.97 -4.86
N VAL A 96 -1.81 -5.69 -4.22
CA VAL A 96 -0.38 -5.63 -4.50
C VAL A 96 0.00 -6.89 -5.27
N GLU A 97 0.25 -6.75 -6.56
CA GLU A 97 0.64 -7.86 -7.42
C GLU A 97 2.12 -7.85 -7.65
N PHE A 98 2.79 -8.98 -7.40
CA PHE A 98 4.22 -9.05 -7.55
C PHE A 98 4.70 -10.25 -8.37
N THR A 99 5.84 -10.05 -9.01
CA THR A 99 6.68 -11.09 -9.61
C THR A 99 8.01 -11.11 -8.87
N SER A 100 9.01 -11.82 -9.38
CA SER A 100 10.36 -11.77 -8.83
C SER A 100 11.04 -10.40 -8.97
N THR A 101 10.57 -9.53 -9.87
CA THR A 101 11.29 -8.28 -10.23
C THR A 101 10.40 -7.04 -10.31
N ASP A 102 9.08 -7.18 -10.16
CA ASP A 102 8.14 -6.10 -10.38
C ASP A 102 6.97 -6.17 -9.40
N VAL A 103 6.54 -5.02 -8.91
CA VAL A 103 5.38 -4.82 -8.05
C VAL A 103 4.43 -3.83 -8.71
N SER A 104 3.16 -4.20 -8.79
CA SER A 104 2.06 -3.35 -9.22
C SER A 104 1.09 -3.18 -8.06
N ILE A 105 0.71 -1.93 -7.78
CA ILE A 105 -0.25 -1.60 -6.73
C ILE A 105 -1.50 -1.06 -7.42
N ARG A 106 -2.65 -1.69 -7.16
CA ARG A 106 -3.96 -1.30 -7.69
C ARG A 106 -4.91 -1.02 -6.54
N VAL A 107 -5.57 0.12 -6.57
CA VAL A 107 -6.52 0.52 -5.52
C VAL A 107 -7.93 0.43 -6.06
N PHE A 108 -8.83 -0.12 -5.24
CA PHE A 108 -10.24 -0.24 -5.54
C PHE A 108 -11.05 0.39 -4.42
N ARG A 109 -12.08 1.13 -4.78
CA ARG A 109 -13.15 1.49 -3.86
C ARG A 109 -14.09 0.29 -3.74
N VAL A 110 -14.38 -0.10 -2.50
CA VAL A 110 -15.37 -1.14 -2.20
C VAL A 110 -16.73 -0.47 -2.07
N ASN A 111 -17.62 -0.78 -3.01
CA ASN A 111 -18.99 -0.28 -3.01
C ASN A 111 -19.92 -1.39 -2.52
N TYR A 112 -20.78 -1.05 -1.54
CA TYR A 112 -21.82 -1.94 -1.02
C TYR A 112 -23.19 -1.35 -1.35
N LYS A 113 -23.92 -2.00 -2.27
CA LYS A 113 -25.27 -1.59 -2.67
C LYS A 113 -26.15 -2.82 -2.79
N SER A 114 -27.35 -2.76 -2.20
CA SER A 114 -28.34 -3.85 -2.28
C SER A 114 -27.78 -5.23 -1.88
N TYR A 115 -26.97 -5.29 -0.81
CA TYR A 115 -26.31 -6.51 -0.32
C TYR A 115 -25.27 -7.13 -1.25
N ILE A 116 -24.86 -6.40 -2.29
CA ILE A 116 -23.85 -6.81 -3.25
C ILE A 116 -22.62 -5.92 -3.08
N TYR A 117 -21.45 -6.55 -2.95
CA TYR A 117 -20.17 -5.87 -2.99
C TYR A 117 -19.66 -5.78 -4.42
N SER A 118 -19.09 -4.63 -4.78
CA SER A 118 -18.42 -4.41 -6.06
C SER A 118 -17.13 -3.63 -5.86
N LEU A 119 -16.17 -3.84 -6.75
CA LEU A 119 -14.89 -3.12 -6.77
C LEU A 119 -14.91 -2.13 -7.92
N GLU A 120 -14.72 -0.86 -7.59
CA GLU A 120 -14.53 0.21 -8.57
C GLU A 120 -13.04 0.58 -8.54
N PRO A 121 -12.28 0.39 -9.64
CA PRO A 121 -10.88 0.78 -9.68
C PRO A 121 -10.76 2.30 -9.52
N ILE A 122 -9.83 2.75 -8.68
CA ILE A 122 -9.56 4.16 -8.47
C ILE A 122 -8.07 4.45 -8.67
N GLU A 123 -7.79 5.61 -9.22
CA GLU A 123 -6.43 6.14 -9.29
C GLU A 123 -5.99 6.66 -7.92
N PHE A 124 -4.68 6.68 -7.69
CA PHE A 124 -4.10 7.27 -6.49
C PHE A 124 -2.91 8.16 -6.83
N ASP A 125 -2.77 9.24 -6.06
CA ASP A 125 -1.62 10.14 -6.12
C ASP A 125 -0.77 9.96 -4.85
N LEU A 126 0.55 10.05 -5.00
CA LEU A 126 1.46 9.94 -3.86
C LEU A 126 1.55 11.25 -3.06
N PHE A 127 1.62 11.14 -1.73
CA PHE A 127 1.87 12.28 -0.84
C PHE A 127 2.96 12.04 0.22
N PRO A 128 3.68 13.07 0.69
CA PRO A 128 3.64 14.45 0.19
C PRO A 128 4.04 14.49 -1.28
N LYS A 129 3.40 15.38 -2.06
CA LYS A 129 3.84 15.64 -3.43
C LYS A 129 5.31 16.02 -3.35
N SER A 130 6.17 15.45 -4.20
CA SER A 130 7.55 15.92 -4.30
C SER A 130 7.52 17.43 -4.43
N PRO A 131 8.40 18.19 -3.74
CA PRO A 131 8.38 19.64 -3.82
C PRO A 131 8.38 20.05 -5.29
N ASN A 132 7.29 20.69 -5.73
CA ASN A 132 7.24 21.28 -7.07
C ASN A 132 8.34 22.32 -7.13
N SER A 133 9.10 22.32 -8.22
CA SER A 133 10.30 23.14 -8.44
C SER A 133 10.07 24.67 -8.49
N GLU A 134 8.86 25.16 -8.22
CA GLU A 134 8.50 26.58 -8.41
C GLU A 134 8.13 27.33 -7.12
N GLU A 135 8.04 26.68 -5.97
CA GLU A 135 7.81 27.37 -4.71
C GLU A 135 8.78 26.88 -3.65
N ASN A 136 10.01 27.42 -3.64
CA ASN A 136 10.88 27.53 -2.45
C ASN A 136 12.14 28.34 -2.79
N LEU A 137 11.99 29.65 -2.99
CA LEU A 137 13.08 30.59 -2.73
C LEU A 137 12.99 30.95 -1.24
N ASN A 138 13.98 30.56 -0.44
CA ASN A 138 14.29 31.28 0.79
C ASN A 138 15.80 31.40 1.00
N LYS A 139 16.19 32.58 1.47
CA LYS A 139 17.55 33.12 1.54
C LYS A 139 18.28 32.78 2.85
N ASP A 140 18.17 31.57 3.42
CA ASP A 140 18.77 31.29 4.75
C ASP A 140 19.55 29.97 4.86
N GLY A 141 20.23 29.56 3.79
CA GLY A 141 21.52 28.86 3.94
C GLY A 141 21.55 27.46 4.60
N LEU A 142 20.46 26.69 4.68
CA LEU A 142 20.45 25.25 5.05
C LEU A 142 19.10 24.65 4.61
N VAL A 143 18.92 23.57 3.84
CA VAL A 143 19.75 22.50 3.25
C VAL A 143 19.51 22.52 1.73
N LYS A 144 20.58 22.46 0.93
CA LYS A 144 20.46 22.24 -0.52
C LYS A 144 20.38 20.75 -0.83
N SER A 145 19.52 20.46 -1.80
CA SER A 145 19.47 19.27 -2.67
C SER A 145 19.03 17.93 -2.08
N PHE A 146 17.71 17.69 -2.15
CA PHE A 146 17.28 16.52 -2.94
C PHE A 146 17.04 17.04 -4.35
N SER A 147 17.81 16.52 -5.29
CA SER A 147 17.90 16.97 -6.67
C SER A 147 16.56 16.81 -7.40
N ASN A 148 16.37 17.65 -8.43
CA ASN A 148 15.29 17.64 -9.41
C ASN A 148 15.12 16.27 -10.08
N GLN A 149 14.46 15.32 -9.42
CA GLN A 149 14.09 14.05 -10.04
C GLN A 149 12.62 14.09 -10.42
N SER A 150 12.35 13.87 -11.71
CA SER A 150 10.97 13.71 -12.18
C SER A 150 10.30 12.56 -11.41
N HIS A 151 8.98 12.60 -11.25
CA HIS A 151 8.21 11.53 -10.57
C HIS A 151 8.54 10.11 -11.09
N LYS A 152 8.91 10.00 -12.38
CA LYS A 152 9.34 8.74 -13.01
C LYS A 152 10.70 8.28 -12.48
N SER A 153 11.64 9.20 -12.27
CA SER A 153 12.96 8.95 -11.69
C SER A 153 12.87 8.49 -10.23
N LEU A 154 12.05 9.16 -9.42
CA LEU A 154 11.88 8.78 -8.01
C LEU A 154 11.23 7.39 -7.87
N LEU A 155 10.22 7.09 -8.70
CA LEU A 155 9.60 5.77 -8.71
C LEU A 155 10.59 4.68 -9.16
N GLU A 156 11.46 4.96 -10.13
CA GLU A 156 12.50 4.03 -10.55
C GLU A 156 13.57 3.83 -9.47
N GLU A 157 13.95 4.87 -8.72
CA GLU A 157 14.85 4.74 -7.57
C GLU A 157 14.22 3.90 -6.45
N ILE A 158 12.96 4.15 -6.11
CA ILE A 158 12.24 3.34 -5.11
C ILE A 158 12.19 1.88 -5.55
N LYS A 159 11.91 1.62 -6.84
CA LYS A 159 11.91 0.26 -7.40
C LYS A 159 13.29 -0.39 -7.33
N ALA A 160 14.36 0.35 -7.68
CA ALA A 160 15.73 -0.15 -7.61
C ALA A 160 16.16 -0.47 -6.17
N CYS A 161 15.83 0.41 -5.22
CA CYS A 161 16.11 0.21 -3.81
C CYS A 161 15.35 -1.01 -3.25
N ASN A 162 14.06 -1.16 -3.60
CA ASN A 162 13.26 -2.31 -3.20
C ASN A 162 13.80 -3.63 -3.78
N ALA A 163 14.27 -3.63 -5.03
CA ALA A 163 14.90 -4.80 -5.64
C ALA A 163 16.21 -5.19 -4.91
N GLN A 164 17.01 -4.21 -4.48
CA GLN A 164 18.22 -4.47 -3.68
C GLN A 164 17.89 -5.02 -2.29
N LEU A 165 16.92 -4.42 -1.60
CA LEU A 165 16.40 -4.91 -0.32
C LEU A 165 15.90 -6.36 -0.43
N PHE A 166 15.18 -6.69 -1.50
CA PHE A 166 14.72 -8.04 -1.78
C PHE A 166 15.89 -9.04 -1.89
N CYS A 167 16.89 -8.73 -2.71
CA CYS A 167 18.09 -9.56 -2.85
C CYS A 167 18.82 -9.78 -1.52
N GLN A 168 18.82 -8.79 -0.63
CA GLN A 168 19.41 -8.94 0.71
C GLN A 168 18.54 -9.80 1.63
N MET A 169 17.21 -9.61 1.61
CA MET A 169 16.30 -10.42 2.40
C MET A 169 16.32 -11.90 1.99
N GLU A 170 16.35 -12.21 0.69
CA GLU A 170 16.48 -13.60 0.22
C GLU A 170 17.77 -14.26 0.74
N LYS A 171 18.90 -13.54 0.74
CA LYS A 171 20.17 -14.06 1.29
C LYS A 171 20.06 -14.36 2.78
N VAL A 172 19.42 -13.49 3.55
CA VAL A 172 19.20 -13.69 4.99
C VAL A 172 18.26 -14.88 5.24
N TYR A 173 17.19 -15.01 4.46
CA TYR A 173 16.26 -16.14 4.57
C TYR A 173 16.88 -17.47 4.16
N ALA A 174 17.74 -17.49 3.13
CA ALA A 174 18.48 -18.68 2.74
C ALA A 174 19.47 -19.11 3.84
N ALA A 175 20.21 -18.15 4.41
CA ALA A 175 21.13 -18.41 5.52
C ALA A 175 20.42 -18.92 6.79
N ALA A 176 19.19 -18.47 7.05
CA ALA A 176 18.39 -18.94 8.18
C ALA A 176 17.82 -20.37 7.99
N ARG A 177 17.84 -20.92 6.76
CA ARG A 177 17.34 -22.26 6.45
C ARG A 177 18.42 -23.34 6.45
N ASP A 178 19.69 -22.97 6.41
CA ASP A 178 20.84 -23.87 6.60
C ASP A 178 21.64 -23.42 7.84
N PRO A 179 21.23 -23.86 9.05
CA PRO A 179 22.06 -23.68 10.24
C PRO A 179 23.17 -24.74 10.19
N HIS A 180 24.30 -24.39 9.59
CA HIS A 180 25.55 -25.10 9.84
C HIS A 180 26.16 -24.65 11.18
#